data_AF-A0A7L3NJ23-F1
#
_entry.id   AF-A0A7L3NJ23-F1
#
_cell.length_a   1.000
_cell.length_b   1.000
_cell.length_c   1.000
_cell.angle_alpha   90.00
_cell.angle_beta   90.00
_cell.angle_gamma   90.00
#
_symmetry.space_group_name_H-M   'P 1'
#
loop_
_entity.id
_entity.type
_entity.pdbx_description
1 polymer ?
#
loop_
_entity_poly.entity_id
_entity_poly.type
_entity_poly.pdbx_seq_one_letter_code
_entity_poly.pdbx_strand_id
1 'polypeptide(L)'
;CEDCGKSLVGECKLHGPLIRAKDRVIPSRARLTLPHYLTLRVLELRAGNQQILGVFAKKVIQKRTQFGPYVGQLSTKLTCYDESRLVLQVLKDGGKYFLDTPNEDCGNWMMFVRLARNQEEQTLVAYQHCGEVYFTTVKPIEPHTELKVWYAADYAKFMEASAVFIKEESDICPLSPVAKEPVDPWICSSCRSTFATFALLESHQCIPKDRV
;
A
#
# COMPACT_ATOMS: atom_id res chain seq x y z
N CYS A 1 52.71 13.45 -7.93
CA CYS A 1 52.55 13.01 -9.33
C CYS A 1 53.63 11.97 -9.58
N GLU A 2 53.21 10.71 -9.70
CA GLU A 2 54.10 9.56 -9.93
C GLU A 2 54.88 9.73 -11.24
N ASP A 3 54.20 10.13 -12.32
CA ASP A 3 54.81 10.32 -13.64
C ASP A 3 55.89 11.41 -13.67
N CYS A 4 55.79 12.42 -12.79
CA CYS A 4 56.81 13.46 -12.64
C CYS A 4 57.84 13.18 -11.54
N GLY A 5 57.66 12.14 -10.73
CA GLY A 5 58.48 11.85 -9.54
C GLY A 5 58.50 12.97 -8.49
N LYS A 6 57.49 13.85 -8.47
CA LYS A 6 57.44 15.04 -7.60
C LYS A 6 56.14 15.12 -6.81
N SER A 7 56.25 15.51 -5.55
CA SER A 7 55.09 15.96 -4.77
C SER A 7 54.74 17.38 -5.18
N LEU A 8 53.47 17.62 -5.50
CA LEU A 8 52.96 18.90 -6.00
C LEU A 8 51.80 19.33 -5.11
N VAL A 9 51.70 20.62 -4.81
CA VAL A 9 50.51 21.19 -4.15
C VAL A 9 49.48 21.48 -5.24
N GLY A 10 48.45 20.63 -5.32
CA GLY A 10 47.39 20.72 -6.33
C GLY A 10 47.57 19.75 -7.50
N GLU A 11 47.04 20.12 -8.65
CA GLU A 11 47.01 19.27 -9.84
C GLU A 11 48.33 19.30 -10.61
N CYS A 12 48.69 18.20 -11.26
CA CYS A 12 49.87 18.18 -12.11
C CYS A 12 49.57 18.98 -13.38
N LYS A 13 50.38 19.99 -13.72
CA LYS A 13 50.18 20.76 -14.95
C LYS A 13 50.41 19.95 -16.24
N LEU A 14 51.17 18.85 -16.15
CA LEU A 14 51.48 17.98 -17.29
C LEU A 14 50.48 16.81 -17.42
N HIS A 15 50.16 16.16 -16.30
CA HIS A 15 49.33 14.94 -16.26
C HIS A 15 47.91 15.18 -15.76
N GLY A 16 47.57 16.43 -15.42
CA GLY A 16 46.26 16.82 -14.93
C GLY A 16 45.98 16.40 -13.47
N PRO A 17 44.71 16.48 -13.05
CA PRO A 17 44.26 16.00 -11.75
C PRO A 17 44.32 14.48 -11.63
N LEU A 18 44.42 14.01 -10.39
CA LEU A 18 44.18 12.61 -10.07
C LEU A 18 42.70 12.26 -10.27
N ILE A 19 42.44 11.11 -10.89
CA ILE A 19 41.10 10.53 -10.94
C ILE A 19 40.75 10.03 -9.55
N ARG A 20 39.81 10.70 -8.88
CA ARG A 20 39.33 10.29 -7.55
C ARG A 20 38.27 9.20 -7.69
N ALA A 21 38.58 8.01 -7.20
CA ALA A 21 37.56 7.00 -6.95
C ALA A 21 36.56 7.55 -5.92
N LYS A 22 35.27 7.57 -6.26
CA LYS A 22 34.20 7.97 -5.34
C LYS A 22 33.71 6.76 -4.58
N ASP A 23 33.49 6.92 -3.28
CA ASP A 23 32.85 5.90 -2.47
C ASP A 23 31.41 5.66 -2.93
N ARG A 24 30.95 4.43 -2.76
CA ARG A 24 29.54 4.09 -3.03
C ARG A 24 28.69 4.62 -1.88
N VAL A 25 27.57 5.25 -2.22
CA VAL A 25 26.56 5.60 -1.22
C VAL A 25 25.99 4.30 -0.66
N ILE A 26 26.09 4.11 0.66
CA ILE A 26 25.54 2.96 1.37
C ILE A 26 24.04 3.23 1.61
N PRO A 27 23.12 2.40 1.10
CA PRO A 27 21.70 2.55 1.41
C PRO A 27 21.41 2.32 2.89
N SER A 28 20.28 2.84 3.37
CA SER A 28 19.79 2.63 4.73
C SER A 28 19.60 1.15 5.08
N ARG A 29 19.59 0.84 6.39
CA ARG A 29 19.36 -0.53 6.88
C ARG A 29 18.06 -1.14 6.35
N ALA A 30 16.96 -0.39 6.35
CA ALA A 30 15.68 -0.90 5.87
C ALA A 30 15.72 -1.26 4.37
N ARG A 31 16.45 -0.50 3.54
CA ARG A 31 16.62 -0.82 2.12
C ARG A 31 17.50 -2.05 1.90
N LEU A 32 18.58 -2.17 2.67
CA LEU A 32 19.51 -3.29 2.57
C LEU A 32 18.91 -4.62 3.05
N THR A 33 17.94 -4.58 3.97
CA THR A 33 17.27 -5.79 4.48
C THR A 33 16.16 -6.32 3.58
N LEU A 34 15.86 -5.64 2.45
CA LEU A 34 14.83 -6.07 1.50
C LEU A 34 15.20 -7.42 0.86
N PRO A 35 14.35 -8.45 0.95
CA PRO A 35 14.57 -9.72 0.27
C PRO A 35 14.74 -9.54 -1.25
N HIS A 36 15.68 -10.28 -1.85
CA HIS A 36 16.05 -10.16 -3.27
C HIS A 36 14.89 -10.38 -4.27
N TYR A 37 13.82 -11.05 -3.83
CA TYR A 37 12.61 -11.32 -4.61
C TYR A 37 11.53 -10.24 -4.45
N LEU A 38 11.84 -9.15 -3.75
CA LEU A 38 11.01 -7.95 -3.63
C LEU A 38 11.76 -6.76 -4.25
N THR A 39 11.02 -5.69 -4.53
CA THR A 39 11.58 -4.42 -4.99
C THR A 39 10.82 -3.25 -4.37
N LEU A 40 11.52 -2.15 -4.12
CA LEU A 40 10.89 -0.87 -3.80
C LEU A 40 10.53 -0.14 -5.08
N ARG A 41 9.37 0.53 -5.10
CA ARG A 41 8.96 1.44 -6.18
C ARG A 41 8.44 2.73 -5.58
N VAL A 42 8.73 3.85 -6.24
CA VAL A 42 8.14 5.15 -5.88
C VAL A 42 6.70 5.16 -6.36
N LEU A 43 5.76 5.33 -5.42
CA LEU A 43 4.33 5.46 -5.67
C LEU A 43 3.94 6.93 -5.86
N GLU A 44 4.55 7.81 -5.08
CA GLU A 44 4.24 9.24 -5.04
C GLU A 44 5.51 10.03 -4.70
N LEU A 45 5.68 11.20 -5.31
CA LEU A 45 6.70 12.17 -4.94
C LEU A 45 6.01 13.40 -4.34
N ARG A 46 6.26 13.68 -3.07
CA ARG A 46 5.72 14.82 -2.34
C ARG A 46 6.71 15.98 -2.33
N ALA A 47 6.23 17.15 -1.88
CA ALA A 47 7.07 18.33 -1.69
C ALA A 47 8.33 18.01 -0.85
N GLY A 48 9.45 18.68 -1.15
CA GLY A 48 10.72 18.43 -0.47
C GLY A 48 11.41 17.12 -0.86
N ASN A 49 11.13 16.58 -2.05
CA ASN A 49 11.70 15.31 -2.55
C ASN A 49 11.37 14.09 -1.68
N GLN A 50 10.30 14.14 -0.89
CA GLN A 50 9.88 13.01 -0.07
C GLN A 50 9.19 11.96 -0.94
N GLN A 51 9.76 10.76 -0.99
CA GLN A 51 9.23 9.64 -1.76
C GLN A 51 8.34 8.75 -0.89
N ILE A 52 7.13 8.47 -1.37
CA ILE A 52 6.30 7.40 -0.82
C ILE A 52 6.63 6.12 -1.60
N LEU A 53 7.19 5.15 -0.89
CA LEU A 53 7.62 3.88 -1.48
C LEU A 53 6.61 2.77 -1.23
N GLY A 54 6.38 1.90 -2.21
CA GLY A 54 5.68 0.63 -2.03
C GLY A 54 6.62 -0.56 -2.22
N VAL A 55 6.24 -1.71 -1.67
CA VAL A 55 6.98 -2.96 -1.83
C VAL A 55 6.25 -3.85 -2.84
N PHE A 56 6.97 -4.35 -3.83
CA PHE A 56 6.40 -5.14 -4.91
C PHE A 56 7.10 -6.49 -5.04
N ALA A 57 6.34 -7.52 -5.39
CA ALA A 57 6.89 -8.83 -5.68
C ALA A 57 7.65 -8.83 -7.03
N LYS A 58 8.80 -9.50 -7.10
CA LYS A 58 9.51 -9.75 -8.37
C LYS A 58 9.23 -11.15 -8.94
N LYS A 59 8.70 -12.04 -8.10
CA LYS A 59 8.33 -13.42 -8.43
C LYS A 59 7.06 -13.80 -7.67
N VAL A 60 6.44 -14.91 -8.04
CA VAL A 60 5.29 -15.45 -7.30
C VAL A 60 5.68 -15.72 -5.85
N ILE A 61 4.88 -15.22 -4.90
CA ILE A 61 5.00 -15.52 -3.47
C ILE A 61 3.81 -16.38 -3.08
N GLN A 62 4.08 -17.56 -2.54
CA GLN A 62 3.02 -18.50 -2.17
C GLN A 62 2.20 -17.99 -0.98
N LYS A 63 0.92 -18.38 -0.92
CA LYS A 63 0.08 -18.19 0.27
C LYS A 63 0.76 -18.83 1.49
N ARG A 64 0.56 -18.27 2.68
CA ARG A 64 1.19 -18.71 3.95
C ARG A 64 2.71 -18.49 4.01
N THR A 65 3.26 -17.61 3.17
CA THR A 65 4.65 -17.15 3.33
C THR A 65 4.69 -16.13 4.47
N GLN A 66 5.56 -16.35 5.45
CA GLN A 66 5.76 -15.45 6.59
C GLN A 66 6.97 -14.52 6.32
N PHE A 67 6.84 -13.26 6.74
CA PHE A 67 7.87 -12.25 6.77
C PHE A 67 8.02 -11.71 8.19
N GLY A 68 9.25 -11.50 8.63
CA GLY A 68 9.54 -10.85 9.90
C GLY A 68 10.66 -11.49 10.70
N PRO A 69 10.82 -11.07 11.97
CA PRO A 69 9.95 -10.10 12.66
C PRO A 69 10.04 -8.68 12.07
N TYR A 70 8.99 -7.88 12.26
CA TYR A 70 9.02 -6.44 12.02
C TYR A 70 10.01 -5.81 13.00
N VAL A 71 10.98 -5.07 12.47
CA VAL A 71 12.00 -4.42 13.28
C VAL A 71 11.62 -2.96 13.49
N GLY A 72 11.50 -2.56 14.75
CA GLY A 72 11.28 -1.19 15.19
C GLY A 72 11.65 -1.03 16.66
N GLN A 73 11.76 0.21 17.12
CA GLN A 73 12.04 0.52 18.51
C GLN A 73 10.76 0.37 19.34
N LEU A 74 10.83 -0.36 20.45
CA LEU A 74 9.73 -0.41 21.41
C LEU A 74 9.58 0.97 22.07
N SER A 75 8.38 1.54 21.97
CA SER A 75 8.08 2.87 22.51
C SER A 75 6.65 2.92 23.04
N THR A 76 6.40 3.78 24.02
CA THR A 76 5.05 4.07 24.52
C THR A 76 4.29 5.07 23.65
N LYS A 77 4.96 5.68 22.67
CA LYS A 77 4.40 6.64 21.72
C LYS A 77 5.06 6.53 20.35
N LEU A 78 4.34 6.88 19.29
CA LEU A 78 4.92 7.05 17.96
C LEU A 78 5.60 8.40 17.85
N THR A 79 6.82 8.44 17.34
CA THR A 79 7.54 9.70 17.06
C THR A 79 7.18 10.29 15.70
N CYS A 80 6.79 9.44 14.74
CA CYS A 80 6.35 9.85 13.41
C CYS A 80 5.06 9.12 13.06
N TYR A 81 4.07 9.85 12.57
CA TYR A 81 2.82 9.30 12.06
C TYR A 81 2.76 9.50 10.55
N ASP A 82 2.63 8.39 9.82
CA ASP A 82 2.42 8.36 8.37
C ASP A 82 1.12 7.58 8.15
N GLU A 83 0.06 8.29 7.76
CA GLU A 83 -1.27 7.71 7.51
C GLU A 83 -1.25 6.59 6.47
N SER A 84 -0.20 6.44 5.67
CA SER A 84 -0.08 5.37 4.68
C SER A 84 0.62 4.11 5.19
N ARG A 85 1.12 4.13 6.44
CA ARG A 85 1.75 2.99 7.12
C ARG A 85 0.82 2.38 8.15
N LEU A 86 0.94 1.07 8.34
CA LEU A 86 0.22 0.36 9.39
C LEU A 86 0.87 0.67 10.74
N VAL A 87 0.07 1.11 11.72
CA VAL A 87 0.52 1.26 13.11
C VAL A 87 0.63 -0.13 13.74
N LEU A 88 1.74 -0.45 14.39
CA LEU A 88 1.95 -1.75 15.01
C LEU A 88 2.21 -1.61 16.51
N GLN A 89 1.55 -2.45 17.31
CA GLN A 89 1.82 -2.58 18.74
C GLN A 89 2.06 -4.04 19.13
N VAL A 90 2.77 -4.26 20.23
CA VAL A 90 3.10 -5.59 20.72
C VAL A 90 2.89 -5.66 22.23
N LEU A 91 2.34 -6.77 22.70
CA LEU A 91 2.37 -7.15 24.11
C LEU A 91 3.70 -7.82 24.42
N LYS A 92 4.55 -7.17 25.21
CA LYS A 92 5.84 -7.72 25.62
C LYS A 92 6.08 -7.42 27.09
N ASP A 93 6.51 -8.42 27.85
CA ASP A 93 6.81 -8.30 29.28
C ASP A 93 5.66 -7.66 30.11
N GLY A 94 4.41 -7.95 29.73
CA GLY A 94 3.22 -7.41 30.38
C GLY A 94 2.83 -5.97 29.98
N GLY A 95 3.65 -5.31 29.15
CA GLY A 95 3.37 -3.97 28.62
C GLY A 95 2.90 -3.98 27.16
N LYS A 96 2.13 -2.95 26.78
CA LYS A 96 1.73 -2.67 25.39
C LYS A 96 2.65 -1.58 24.83
N TYR A 97 3.36 -1.87 23.74
CA TYR A 97 4.33 -0.96 23.14
C TYR A 97 4.10 -0.80 21.64
N PHE A 98 4.30 0.39 21.11
CA PHE A 98 4.42 0.62 19.67
C PHE A 98 5.75 0.10 19.14
N LEU A 99 5.75 -0.38 17.90
CA LEU A 99 6.95 -0.64 17.11
C LEU A 99 7.25 0.58 16.25
N ASP A 100 8.03 1.51 16.79
CA ASP A 100 8.32 2.80 16.16
C ASP A 100 9.48 2.69 15.15
N THR A 101 9.32 3.31 13.99
CA THR A 101 10.33 3.35 12.91
C THR A 101 10.42 4.77 12.33
N PRO A 102 11.04 5.71 13.05
CA PRO A 102 11.09 7.13 12.66
C PRO A 102 11.85 7.38 11.35
N ASN A 103 12.84 6.56 11.05
CA ASN A 103 13.66 6.63 9.85
C ASN A 103 14.05 5.23 9.36
N GLU A 104 14.62 5.18 8.16
CA GLU A 104 14.98 3.93 7.49
C GLU A 104 16.13 3.14 8.14
N ASP A 105 16.82 3.70 9.14
CA ASP A 105 17.89 3.02 9.87
C ASP A 105 17.39 2.32 11.14
N CYS A 106 16.24 2.77 11.67
CA CYS A 106 15.59 2.17 12.85
C CYS A 106 14.80 0.89 12.52
N GLY A 107 14.44 0.67 11.25
CA GLY A 107 13.57 -0.42 10.82
C GLY A 107 14.21 -1.45 9.88
N ASN A 108 13.41 -2.43 9.47
CA ASN A 108 13.69 -3.29 8.32
C ASN A 108 12.77 -2.92 7.15
N TRP A 109 12.94 -3.58 6.01
CA TRP A 109 12.17 -3.33 4.79
C TRP A 109 10.64 -3.35 4.96
N MET A 110 10.11 -4.03 5.98
CA MET A 110 8.67 -4.14 6.22
C MET A 110 8.04 -2.78 6.51
N MET A 111 8.81 -1.78 6.96
CA MET A 111 8.34 -0.40 7.18
C MET A 111 7.87 0.30 5.89
N PHE A 112 8.24 -0.22 4.71
CA PHE A 112 7.81 0.30 3.42
C PHE A 112 6.51 -0.34 2.90
N VAL A 113 6.01 -1.39 3.55
CA VAL A 113 4.75 -2.05 3.17
C VAL A 113 3.59 -1.12 3.50
N ARG A 114 2.70 -0.91 2.53
CA ARG A 114 1.57 0.03 2.67
C ARG A 114 0.35 -0.67 3.22
N LEU A 115 -0.51 0.12 3.88
CA LEU A 115 -1.80 -0.38 4.33
C LEU A 115 -2.69 -0.79 3.16
N ALA A 116 -3.44 -1.87 3.36
CA ALA A 116 -4.54 -2.25 2.50
C ALA A 116 -5.77 -1.39 2.85
N ARG A 117 -6.42 -0.83 1.82
CA ARG A 117 -7.62 0.01 1.91
C ARG A 117 -8.92 -0.80 1.79
N ASN A 118 -8.85 -1.95 1.14
CA ASN A 118 -9.95 -2.89 0.94
C ASN A 118 -9.40 -4.33 0.90
N GLN A 119 -10.30 -5.32 0.98
CA GLN A 119 -9.91 -6.73 1.02
C GLN A 119 -9.33 -7.21 -0.32
N GLU A 120 -9.78 -6.63 -1.44
CA GLU A 120 -9.31 -6.97 -2.78
C GLU A 120 -7.81 -6.69 -2.95
N GLU A 121 -7.32 -5.54 -2.47
CA GLU A 121 -5.90 -5.20 -2.53
C GLU A 121 -5.09 -5.85 -1.40
N GLN A 122 -5.73 -6.33 -0.33
CA GLN A 122 -5.04 -6.96 0.79
C GLN A 122 -4.32 -8.25 0.34
N THR A 123 -3.00 -8.26 0.52
CA THR A 123 -2.14 -9.41 0.22
C THR A 123 -1.50 -9.99 1.47
N LEU A 124 -1.40 -9.19 2.54
CA LEU A 124 -0.76 -9.55 3.81
C LEU A 124 -1.69 -9.33 5.01
N VAL A 125 -1.50 -10.14 6.05
CA VAL A 125 -2.00 -9.87 7.41
C VAL A 125 -0.85 -9.71 8.39
N ALA A 126 -0.98 -8.77 9.32
CA ALA A 126 -0.09 -8.56 10.45
C ALA A 126 -0.64 -9.25 11.70
N TYR A 127 0.22 -9.92 12.45
CA TYR A 127 -0.13 -10.57 13.71
C TYR A 127 1.07 -10.61 14.65
N GLN A 128 0.78 -10.72 15.93
CA GLN A 128 1.79 -10.94 16.96
C GLN A 128 2.03 -12.44 17.18
N HIS A 129 3.28 -12.84 17.29
CA HIS A 129 3.72 -14.18 17.71
C HIS A 129 4.98 -14.07 18.56
N CYS A 130 5.00 -14.75 19.71
CA CYS A 130 6.15 -14.76 20.64
C CYS A 130 6.74 -13.38 21.00
N GLY A 131 5.88 -12.37 21.19
CA GLY A 131 6.34 -11.02 21.56
C GLY A 131 6.92 -10.19 20.41
N GLU A 132 6.68 -10.61 19.16
CA GLU A 132 7.10 -9.90 17.95
C GLU A 132 5.98 -9.87 16.91
N VAL A 133 6.07 -8.98 15.92
CA VAL A 133 5.06 -8.84 14.86
C VAL A 133 5.57 -9.41 13.55
N TYR A 134 4.75 -10.20 12.88
CA TYR A 134 5.05 -10.84 11.59
C TYR A 134 3.95 -10.52 10.58
N PHE A 135 4.30 -10.54 9.30
CA PHE A 135 3.34 -10.46 8.19
C PHE A 135 3.24 -11.82 7.50
N THR A 136 2.04 -12.26 7.14
CA THR A 136 1.84 -13.48 6.32
C THR A 136 0.99 -13.22 5.10
N THR A 137 1.30 -13.90 4.00
CA THR A 137 0.50 -13.82 2.77
C THR A 137 -0.82 -14.56 2.93
N VAL A 138 -1.94 -13.89 2.63
CA VAL A 138 -3.30 -14.48 2.68
C VAL A 138 -3.74 -15.10 1.36
N LYS A 139 -3.03 -14.79 0.28
CA LYS A 139 -3.21 -15.32 -1.07
C LYS A 139 -1.87 -15.39 -1.80
N PRO A 140 -1.75 -16.17 -2.89
CA PRO A 140 -0.60 -16.06 -3.78
C PRO A 140 -0.46 -14.62 -4.28
N ILE A 141 0.77 -14.11 -4.34
CA ILE A 141 1.08 -12.76 -4.83
C ILE A 141 1.85 -12.92 -6.14
N GLU A 142 1.27 -12.44 -7.23
CA GLU A 142 1.89 -12.47 -8.55
C GLU A 142 3.06 -11.47 -8.66
N PRO A 143 3.98 -11.67 -9.62
CA PRO A 143 5.02 -10.69 -9.91
C PRO A 143 4.41 -9.32 -10.24
N HIS A 144 5.09 -8.26 -9.80
CA HIS A 144 4.68 -6.86 -9.97
C HIS A 144 3.43 -6.43 -9.19
N THR A 145 2.90 -7.30 -8.32
CA THR A 145 1.83 -6.93 -7.37
C THR A 145 2.41 -6.27 -6.12
N GLU A 146 1.74 -5.23 -5.62
CA GLU A 146 2.11 -4.54 -4.38
C GLU A 146 1.76 -5.38 -3.15
N LEU A 147 2.66 -5.41 -2.18
CA LEU A 147 2.43 -5.96 -0.86
C LEU A 147 1.68 -4.91 -0.03
N LYS A 148 0.48 -5.29 0.44
CA LYS A 148 -0.49 -4.44 1.12
C LYS A 148 -1.00 -5.18 2.36
N VAL A 149 -0.87 -4.54 3.51
CA VAL A 149 -1.07 -5.20 4.81
C VAL A 149 -2.23 -4.60 5.59
N TRP A 150 -2.95 -5.45 6.31
CA TRP A 150 -3.81 -5.06 7.41
C TRP A 150 -3.65 -6.01 8.58
N TYR A 151 -4.32 -5.75 9.70
CA TYR A 151 -4.32 -6.65 10.84
C TYR A 151 -5.03 -7.99 10.53
N ALA A 152 -4.49 -9.08 11.06
CA ALA A 152 -5.23 -10.33 11.23
C ALA A 152 -6.41 -10.10 12.21
N ALA A 153 -7.47 -10.91 12.13
CA ALA A 153 -8.71 -10.68 12.88
C ALA A 153 -8.50 -10.49 14.39
N ASP A 154 -7.75 -11.37 15.05
CA ASP A 154 -7.51 -11.25 16.50
C ASP A 154 -6.55 -10.10 16.84
N TYR A 155 -5.61 -9.81 15.95
CA TYR A 155 -4.72 -8.66 16.12
C TYR A 155 -5.45 -7.33 15.91
N ALA A 156 -6.45 -7.27 15.03
CA ALA A 156 -7.31 -6.10 14.83
C ALA A 156 -8.09 -5.76 16.10
N LYS A 157 -8.63 -6.78 16.79
CA LYS A 157 -9.29 -6.62 18.10
C LYS A 157 -8.33 -6.05 19.14
N PHE A 158 -7.11 -6.58 19.21
CA PHE A 158 -6.06 -6.08 20.11
C PHE A 158 -5.65 -4.62 19.80
N MET A 159 -5.65 -4.27 18.52
CA MET A 159 -5.35 -2.91 18.04
C MET A 159 -6.57 -1.97 18.11
N GLU A 160 -7.74 -2.46 18.55
CA GLU A 160 -9.02 -1.72 18.57
C GLU A 160 -9.36 -1.12 17.19
N ALA A 161 -8.99 -1.83 16.13
CA ALA A 161 -9.20 -1.41 14.75
C ALA A 161 -10.33 -2.24 14.11
N SER A 162 -11.12 -1.59 13.26
CA SER A 162 -12.07 -2.28 12.39
C SER A 162 -11.34 -3.25 11.46
N ALA A 163 -11.97 -4.39 11.15
CA ALA A 163 -11.52 -5.22 10.04
C ALA A 163 -11.47 -4.38 8.76
N VAL A 164 -10.56 -4.69 7.81
CA VAL A 164 -10.64 -4.09 6.47
C VAL A 164 -12.05 -4.33 5.98
N PHE A 165 -12.76 -3.27 5.60
CA PHE A 165 -14.11 -3.39 5.08
C PHE A 165 -14.08 -4.37 3.90
N ILE A 166 -14.70 -5.53 4.12
CA ILE A 166 -15.08 -6.45 3.06
C ILE A 166 -16.30 -5.79 2.43
N LYS A 167 -16.16 -5.20 1.23
CA LYS A 167 -17.31 -5.18 0.34
C LYS A 167 -17.46 -6.62 -0.12
N GLU A 168 -18.34 -7.37 0.52
CA GLU A 168 -18.76 -8.65 -0.03
C GLU A 168 -19.46 -8.30 -1.34
N GLU A 169 -18.85 -8.59 -2.49
CA GLU A 169 -19.66 -8.98 -3.64
C GLU A 169 -20.34 -10.28 -3.24
N SER A 170 -21.53 -10.16 -2.66
CA SER A 170 -22.35 -11.29 -2.31
C SER A 170 -22.85 -11.94 -3.60
N ASP A 171 -22.29 -13.10 -3.92
CA ASP A 171 -22.93 -14.08 -4.78
C ASP A 171 -24.34 -14.42 -4.21
N ILE A 172 -25.36 -14.07 -4.99
CA ILE A 172 -26.61 -14.81 -5.24
C ILE A 172 -27.21 -15.63 -4.06
N CYS A 173 -28.32 -15.11 -3.49
CA CYS A 173 -29.65 -15.77 -3.21
C CYS A 173 -30.36 -15.19 -1.96
N PRO A 174 -31.69 -15.34 -1.76
CA PRO A 174 -32.85 -15.01 -2.59
C PRO A 174 -33.83 -14.01 -1.90
N LEU A 175 -34.58 -13.24 -2.71
CA LEU A 175 -35.89 -12.62 -2.41
C LEU A 175 -36.04 -11.62 -1.22
N SER A 176 -36.01 -10.33 -1.62
CA SER A 176 -36.97 -9.23 -1.29
C SER A 176 -36.88 -8.46 0.05
N PRO A 177 -37.32 -7.18 0.13
CA PRO A 177 -37.43 -6.14 -0.92
C PRO A 177 -36.83 -4.76 -0.54
N VAL A 178 -36.14 -4.18 -1.53
CA VAL A 178 -36.18 -2.76 -1.96
C VAL A 178 -35.88 -1.63 -0.94
N ALA A 179 -34.71 -1.03 -1.12
CA ALA A 179 -34.59 0.42 -1.35
C ALA A 179 -33.47 0.65 -2.38
N LYS A 180 -33.82 0.71 -3.67
CA LYS A 180 -32.88 1.12 -4.73
C LYS A 180 -32.98 2.63 -4.88
N GLU A 181 -31.82 3.30 -4.91
CA GLU A 181 -31.72 4.68 -5.37
C GLU A 181 -32.32 4.84 -6.78
N PRO A 182 -32.80 6.05 -7.13
CA PRO A 182 -33.67 6.25 -8.28
C PRO A 182 -32.89 5.96 -9.57
N VAL A 183 -33.38 4.99 -10.34
CA VAL A 183 -32.99 4.82 -11.74
C VAL A 183 -33.54 6.03 -12.50
N ASP A 184 -32.70 6.75 -13.23
CA ASP A 184 -33.14 7.88 -14.05
C ASP A 184 -34.31 7.46 -14.94
N PRO A 185 -35.46 8.16 -14.87
CA PRO A 185 -36.66 7.75 -15.59
C PRO A 185 -36.47 7.98 -17.10
N TRP A 186 -36.97 7.04 -17.91
CA TRP A 186 -36.95 7.16 -19.36
C TRP A 186 -38.03 8.16 -19.78
N ILE A 187 -37.66 9.25 -20.45
CA ILE A 187 -38.61 10.32 -20.81
C ILE A 187 -38.86 10.30 -22.31
N CYS A 188 -40.14 10.27 -22.72
CA CYS A 188 -40.49 10.47 -24.13
C CYS A 188 -40.20 11.92 -24.53
N SER A 189 -39.35 12.11 -25.54
CA SER A 189 -38.99 13.44 -26.03
C SER A 189 -40.17 14.24 -26.59
N SER A 190 -41.22 13.56 -27.08
CA SER A 190 -42.38 14.19 -27.74
C SER A 190 -43.47 14.65 -26.77
N CYS A 191 -43.79 13.86 -25.73
CA CYS A 191 -44.83 14.20 -24.75
C CYS A 191 -44.33 14.46 -23.32
N ARG A 192 -43.02 14.26 -23.07
CA ARG A 192 -42.36 14.35 -21.75
C ARG A 192 -42.89 13.39 -20.68
N SER A 193 -43.63 12.34 -21.07
CA SER A 193 -44.05 11.29 -20.14
C SER A 193 -42.86 10.47 -19.67
N THR A 194 -42.83 10.12 -18.38
CA THR A 194 -41.80 9.30 -17.74
C THR A 194 -42.20 7.82 -17.73
N PHE A 195 -41.24 6.95 -17.99
CA PHE A 195 -41.42 5.50 -18.05
C PHE A 195 -40.37 4.83 -17.16
N ALA A 196 -40.80 3.79 -16.44
CA ALA A 196 -39.93 3.04 -15.54
C ALA A 196 -38.89 2.18 -16.27
N THR A 197 -39.08 1.90 -17.56
CA THR A 197 -38.18 1.12 -18.41
C THR A 197 -38.19 1.63 -19.84
N PHE A 198 -37.11 1.37 -20.58
CA PHE A 198 -37.01 1.70 -22.00
C PHE A 198 -38.07 0.99 -22.86
N ALA A 199 -38.41 -0.28 -22.56
CA ALA A 199 -39.43 -1.02 -23.32
C ALA A 199 -40.83 -0.38 -23.25
N LEU A 200 -41.19 0.20 -22.09
CA LEU A 200 -42.44 0.95 -21.95
C LEU A 200 -42.43 2.24 -22.77
N LEU A 201 -41.29 2.94 -22.81
CA LEU A 201 -41.10 4.08 -23.70
C LEU A 201 -41.20 3.66 -25.18
N GLU A 202 -40.65 2.50 -25.55
CA GLU A 202 -40.63 2.00 -26.93
C GLU A 202 -42.03 1.59 -27.42
N SER A 203 -42.84 1.00 -26.54
CA SER A 203 -44.24 0.65 -26.83
C SER A 203 -45.23 1.83 -26.74
N HIS A 204 -44.78 2.98 -26.24
CA HIS A 204 -45.63 4.16 -26.08
C HIS A 204 -45.97 4.79 -27.43
N GLN A 205 -47.25 4.74 -27.80
CA GLN A 205 -47.76 5.47 -28.95
C GLN A 205 -48.09 6.92 -28.55
N CYS A 206 -47.15 7.82 -28.86
CA CYS A 206 -47.32 9.24 -28.61
C CYS A 206 -48.31 9.83 -29.63
N ILE A 207 -49.47 10.32 -29.16
CA ILE A 207 -50.39 11.09 -30.00
C ILE A 207 -49.88 12.53 -30.02
N PRO A 208 -49.45 13.09 -31.17
CA PRO A 208 -49.03 14.49 -31.24
C PRO A 208 -50.22 15.40 -30.92
N LYS A 209 -50.07 16.25 -29.89
CA LYS A 209 -51.00 17.37 -29.65
C LYS A 209 -50.70 18.49 -30.64
N ASP A 210 -51.06 18.28 -31.90
CA ASP A 210 -51.21 19.33 -32.90
C ASP A 210 -52.36 18.96 -33.85
N ARG A 211 -53.59 19.09 -33.34
CA ARG A 211 -54.81 19.36 -34.12
C ARG A 211 -55.76 20.19 -33.26
N VAL A 212 -55.53 21.50 -33.27
CA VAL A 212 -56.61 22.50 -33.36
C VAL A 212 -56.51 23.07 -34.77
#